data_AF-A0A272ENQ5-F1
#
_entry.id   AF-A0A272ENQ5-F1
#
_cell.length_a   1.000
_cell.length_b   1.000
_cell.length_c   1.000
_cell.angle_alpha   90.00
_cell.angle_beta   90.00
_cell.angle_gamma   90.00
#
_symmetry.space_group_name_H-M   'P 1'
#
loop_
_entity.id
_entity.type
_entity.pdbx_description
1 polymer ?
#
loop_
_entity_poly.entity_id
_entity_poly.type
_entity_poly.pdbx_seq_one_letter_code
_entity_poly.pdbx_strand_id
1 'polypeptide(L)'
;MAHSQNTRDKVRQLYIEGMPLNGAAVTCGVSYDTARDWKSRAKAKGDDWDTARAAYRISDQGVDELNKQLVEDFTRQVITTTRELENSTIPPSDKAVIIAQLADANAKFSKAFARLNPQFSGLSVALDTLKVIAEYLKKHDPTALRALQPHVEDIGAVLGKRHA
;
A
#
# COMPACT_ATOMS: atom_id res chain seq x y z
N MET A 1 9.99 40.90 4.60
CA MET A 1 10.74 40.26 5.70
C MET A 1 11.27 38.92 5.21
N ALA A 2 12.53 38.58 5.48
CA ALA A 2 13.10 37.31 5.03
C ALA A 2 12.58 36.17 5.93
N HIS A 3 11.69 35.34 5.40
CA HIS A 3 11.24 34.15 6.11
C HIS A 3 12.37 33.12 6.20
N SER A 4 12.39 32.34 7.27
CA SER A 4 13.41 31.30 7.49
C SER A 4 13.26 30.15 6.48
N GLN A 5 14.38 29.49 6.17
CA GLN A 5 14.42 28.30 5.32
C GLN A 5 13.47 27.20 5.85
N ASN A 6 13.39 27.04 7.17
CA ASN A 6 12.51 26.09 7.85
C ASN A 6 11.02 26.37 7.58
N THR A 7 10.60 27.64 7.54
CA THR A 7 9.22 28.04 7.21
C THR A 7 8.84 27.61 5.79
N ARG A 8 9.76 27.77 4.82
CA ARG A 8 9.53 27.35 3.43
C ARG A 8 9.39 25.84 3.32
N ASP A 9 10.25 25.10 4.00
CA ASP A 9 10.26 23.63 3.95
C ASP A 9 8.99 23.06 4.60
N LYS A 10 8.49 23.71 5.67
CA LYS A 10 7.21 23.32 6.27
C LYS A 10 6.00 23.59 5.36
N VAL A 11 5.98 24.73 4.65
CA VAL A 11 4.94 25.00 3.62
C VAL A 11 4.97 23.95 2.52
N ARG A 12 6.17 23.58 2.03
CA ARG A 12 6.36 22.53 1.02
C ARG A 12 5.83 21.19 1.50
N GLN A 13 6.20 20.78 2.71
CA GLN A 13 5.76 19.52 3.31
C GLN A 13 4.23 19.43 3.39
N LEU A 14 3.57 20.41 4.02
CA LEU A 14 2.11 20.43 4.19
C LEU A 14 1.38 20.40 2.83
N TYR A 15 1.92 21.11 1.84
CA TYR A 15 1.37 21.10 0.49
C TYR A 15 1.46 19.71 -0.17
N ILE A 16 2.62 19.06 -0.09
CA ILE A 16 2.85 17.71 -0.62
C ILE A 16 1.97 16.67 0.08
N GLU A 17 1.79 16.80 1.40
CA GLU A 17 0.94 15.94 2.24
C GLU A 17 -0.56 16.07 1.96
N GLY A 18 -0.96 16.98 1.07
CA GLY A 18 -2.33 17.07 0.57
C GLY A 18 -3.06 18.36 0.91
N MET A 19 -2.48 19.23 1.75
CA MET A 19 -3.10 20.52 2.09
C MET A 19 -3.12 21.47 0.87
N PRO A 20 -4.22 22.22 0.63
CA PRO A 20 -4.23 23.33 -0.32
C PRO A 20 -3.14 24.38 0.00
N LEU A 21 -2.53 24.99 -1.03
CA LEU A 21 -1.40 25.91 -0.86
C LEU A 21 -1.75 27.14 0.00
N ASN A 22 -2.98 27.63 -0.09
CA ASN A 22 -3.49 28.69 0.79
C ASN A 22 -3.56 28.24 2.26
N GLY A 23 -4.02 27.01 2.52
CA GLY A 23 -4.05 26.42 3.86
C GLY A 23 -2.64 26.24 4.43
N ALA A 24 -1.70 25.75 3.62
CA ALA A 24 -0.30 25.60 4.02
C ALA A 24 0.36 26.95 4.33
N ALA A 25 0.04 27.99 3.55
CA ALA A 25 0.52 29.36 3.77
C ALA A 25 0.00 29.93 5.09
N VAL A 26 -1.32 29.83 5.34
CA VAL A 26 -1.94 30.28 6.59
C VAL A 26 -1.36 29.54 7.79
N THR A 27 -1.22 28.22 7.69
CA THR A 27 -0.67 27.37 8.77
C THR A 27 0.76 27.77 9.15
N CYS A 28 1.56 28.20 8.16
CA CYS A 28 2.94 28.63 8.38
C CYS A 28 3.10 30.14 8.59
N GLY A 29 2.00 30.90 8.72
CA GLY A 29 2.03 32.34 8.97
C GLY A 29 2.61 33.17 7.83
N VAL A 30 2.45 32.72 6.57
CA VAL A 30 2.94 33.44 5.38
C VAL A 30 1.81 33.80 4.43
N SER A 31 2.00 34.82 3.60
CA SER A 31 1.02 35.18 2.58
C SER A 31 0.95 34.12 1.48
N TYR A 32 -0.22 34.00 0.85
CA TYR A 32 -0.40 33.10 -0.29
C TYR A 32 0.56 33.43 -1.44
N ASP A 33 0.76 34.71 -1.74
CA ASP A 33 1.71 35.16 -2.78
C ASP A 33 3.13 34.72 -2.48
N THR A 34 3.54 34.75 -1.21
CA THR A 34 4.86 34.26 -0.77
C THR A 34 5.01 32.75 -1.02
N ALA A 35 4.00 31.96 -0.66
CA ALA A 35 3.99 30.51 -0.89
C ALA A 35 3.97 30.17 -2.39
N ARG A 36 3.22 30.93 -3.20
CA ARG A 36 3.15 30.79 -4.66
C ARG A 36 4.50 31.08 -5.31
N ASP A 37 5.16 32.15 -4.88
CA ASP A 37 6.49 32.52 -5.35
C ASP A 37 7.56 31.50 -4.96
N TRP A 38 7.45 30.87 -3.78
CA TRP A 38 8.35 29.79 -3.40
C TRP A 38 8.17 28.56 -4.26
N LYS A 39 6.94 28.14 -4.49
CA LYS A 39 6.60 27.02 -5.37
C LYS A 39 7.12 27.26 -6.80
N SER A 40 6.93 28.47 -7.33
CA SER A 40 7.44 28.87 -8.65
C SER A 40 8.97 28.86 -8.72
N ARG A 41 9.64 29.44 -7.72
CA ARG A 41 11.12 29.44 -7.64
C ARG A 41 11.71 28.05 -7.44
N ALA A 42 11.05 27.18 -6.68
CA ALA A 42 11.45 25.80 -6.49
C ALA A 42 11.35 25.02 -7.82
N LYS A 43 10.25 25.20 -8.56
CA LYS A 43 10.08 24.62 -9.89
C LYS A 43 11.16 25.06 -10.88
N ALA A 44 11.51 26.35 -10.89
CA ALA A 44 12.60 26.88 -11.72
C ALA A 44 13.97 26.29 -11.36
N LYS A 45 14.13 25.75 -10.14
CA LYS A 45 15.34 25.05 -9.67
C LYS A 45 15.24 23.52 -9.78
N GLY A 46 14.17 22.99 -10.40
CA GLY A 46 13.96 21.56 -10.61
C GLY A 46 13.20 20.83 -9.47
N ASP A 47 12.81 21.52 -8.40
CA ASP A 47 11.96 20.97 -7.34
C ASP A 47 10.49 21.31 -7.62
N ASP A 48 9.81 20.48 -8.41
CA ASP A 48 8.38 20.65 -8.71
C ASP A 48 7.51 20.06 -7.58
N TRP A 49 6.93 20.95 -6.77
CA TRP A 49 6.07 20.55 -5.66
C TRP A 49 4.77 19.91 -6.11
N ASP A 50 4.27 20.19 -7.33
CA ASP A 50 3.09 19.52 -7.86
C ASP A 50 3.40 18.07 -8.24
N THR A 51 4.57 17.84 -8.83
CA THR A 51 5.06 16.49 -9.11
C THR A 51 5.33 15.71 -7.81
N ALA A 52 5.96 16.35 -6.82
CA ALA A 52 6.18 15.74 -5.51
C ALA A 52 4.86 15.42 -4.77
N ARG A 53 3.85 16.30 -4.87
CA ARG A 53 2.50 16.07 -4.33
C ARG A 53 1.76 14.96 -5.07
N ALA A 54 1.89 14.88 -6.39
CA ALA A 54 1.33 13.79 -7.18
C ALA A 54 1.97 12.45 -6.79
N ALA A 55 3.29 12.41 -6.64
CA ALA A 55 4.02 11.23 -6.16
C ALA A 55 3.59 10.83 -4.73
N TYR A 56 3.42 11.79 -3.83
CA TYR A 56 2.95 11.56 -2.46
C TYR A 56 1.52 10.98 -2.41
N ARG A 57 0.62 11.46 -3.28
CA ARG A 57 -0.75 10.92 -3.41
C ARG A 57 -0.76 9.51 -3.97
N ILE A 58 0.14 9.22 -4.91
CA ILE A 58 0.33 7.87 -5.44
C ILE A 58 0.85 6.95 -4.32
N SER A 59 1.77 7.41 -3.46
CA SER A 59 2.42 6.55 -2.47
C SER A 59 1.59 6.14 -1.25
N ASP A 60 0.54 6.87 -0.86
CA ASP A 60 -0.12 6.63 0.45
C ASP A 60 -1.65 6.36 0.39
N GLN A 61 -2.33 6.75 -0.70
CA GLN A 61 -3.78 6.46 -0.89
C GLN A 61 -4.11 5.96 -2.30
N GLY A 62 -3.33 6.36 -3.30
CA GLY A 62 -3.56 5.98 -4.69
C GLY A 62 -3.22 4.51 -4.98
N VAL A 63 -2.12 3.99 -4.43
CA VAL A 63 -1.71 2.60 -4.64
C VAL A 63 -2.68 1.62 -3.98
N ASP A 64 -3.10 1.87 -2.75
CA ASP A 64 -4.05 0.98 -2.06
C ASP A 64 -5.42 0.96 -2.74
N GLU A 65 -5.92 2.10 -3.19
CA GLU A 65 -7.19 2.18 -3.90
C GLU A 65 -7.10 1.56 -5.31
N LEU A 66 -5.99 1.79 -6.03
CA LEU A 66 -5.70 1.11 -7.29
C LEU A 66 -5.60 -0.41 -7.11
N ASN A 67 -4.99 -0.87 -6.02
CA ASN A 67 -4.84 -2.28 -5.72
C ASN A 67 -6.19 -2.94 -5.38
N LYS A 68 -7.05 -2.26 -4.62
CA LYS A 68 -8.43 -2.70 -4.39
C LYS A 68 -9.21 -2.79 -5.69
N GLN A 69 -9.15 -1.72 -6.50
CA GLN A 69 -9.80 -1.68 -7.81
C GLN A 69 -9.32 -2.82 -8.71
N LEU A 70 -8.01 -3.11 -8.71
CA LEU A 70 -7.43 -4.22 -9.48
C LEU A 70 -7.99 -5.59 -9.06
N VAL A 71 -8.16 -5.82 -7.75
CA VAL A 71 -8.77 -7.05 -7.24
C VAL A 71 -10.23 -7.15 -7.61
N GLU A 72 -10.99 -6.06 -7.48
CA GLU A 72 -12.40 -6.01 -7.87
C GLU A 72 -12.58 -6.28 -9.36
N ASP A 73 -11.77 -5.65 -10.21
CA ASP A 73 -11.84 -5.81 -11.66
C ASP A 73 -11.45 -7.23 -12.08
N PHE A 74 -10.40 -7.80 -11.50
CA PHE A 74 -10.01 -9.17 -11.77
C PHE A 74 -11.07 -10.18 -11.30
N THR A 75 -11.63 -9.98 -10.11
CA THR A 75 -12.71 -10.84 -9.58
C THR A 75 -13.95 -10.78 -10.44
N ARG A 76 -14.34 -9.58 -10.88
CA ARG A 76 -15.44 -9.36 -11.82
C ARG A 76 -15.18 -10.10 -13.14
N GLN A 77 -13.96 -10.01 -13.67
CA GLN A 77 -13.58 -10.68 -14.92
C GLN A 77 -13.74 -12.21 -14.79
N VAL A 78 -13.21 -12.80 -13.71
CA VAL A 78 -13.31 -14.24 -13.43
C VAL A 78 -14.78 -14.67 -13.37
N ILE A 79 -15.62 -13.97 -12.61
CA ILE A 79 -17.05 -14.28 -12.46
C ILE A 79 -17.78 -14.19 -13.80
N THR A 80 -17.57 -13.11 -14.55
CA THR A 80 -18.21 -12.90 -15.86
C THR A 80 -17.80 -13.99 -16.84
N THR A 81 -16.51 -14.30 -16.95
CA THR A 81 -16.04 -15.34 -17.87
C THR A 81 -16.53 -16.73 -17.47
N THR A 82 -16.58 -17.06 -16.18
CA THR A 82 -17.16 -18.33 -15.72
C THR A 82 -18.65 -18.44 -16.09
N ARG A 83 -19.44 -17.39 -15.91
CA ARG A 83 -20.87 -17.37 -16.30
C ARG A 83 -21.07 -17.50 -17.82
N GLU A 84 -20.20 -16.86 -18.61
CA GLU A 84 -20.24 -17.00 -20.06
C GLU A 84 -19.89 -18.43 -20.48
N LEU A 85 -18.92 -19.08 -19.82
CA LEU A 85 -18.55 -20.47 -20.07
C LEU A 85 -19.68 -21.45 -19.71
N GLU A 86 -20.41 -21.22 -18.62
CA GLU A 86 -21.59 -22.01 -18.26
C GLU A 86 -22.60 -22.05 -19.40
N ASN A 87 -22.89 -20.89 -20.01
CA ASN A 87 -23.88 -20.74 -21.08
C ASN A 87 -23.33 -20.98 -22.50
N SER A 88 -22.02 -21.18 -22.65
CA SER A 88 -21.38 -21.37 -23.96
C SER A 88 -21.74 -22.71 -24.61
N THR A 89 -21.66 -22.76 -25.95
CA THR A 89 -21.94 -23.96 -26.76
C THR A 89 -20.70 -24.82 -27.05
N ILE A 90 -19.54 -24.49 -26.46
CA ILE A 90 -18.31 -25.26 -26.68
C ILE A 90 -18.37 -26.64 -26.00
N PRO A 91 -17.57 -27.61 -26.48
CA PRO A 91 -17.50 -28.95 -25.89
C PRO A 91 -17.16 -28.92 -24.39
N PRO A 92 -17.73 -29.83 -23.57
CA PRO A 92 -17.43 -29.91 -22.14
C PRO A 92 -15.94 -30.09 -21.80
N SER A 93 -15.19 -30.81 -22.65
CA SER A 93 -13.74 -30.95 -22.53
C SER A 93 -13.03 -29.60 -22.59
N ASP A 94 -13.46 -28.75 -23.51
CA ASP A 94 -12.83 -27.45 -23.75
C ASP A 94 -13.22 -26.47 -22.64
N LYS A 95 -14.46 -26.54 -22.15
CA LYS A 95 -14.89 -25.81 -20.94
C LYS A 95 -14.00 -26.15 -19.75
N ALA A 96 -13.75 -27.43 -19.50
CA ALA A 96 -12.93 -27.87 -18.38
C ALA A 96 -11.48 -27.34 -18.46
N VAL A 97 -10.91 -27.31 -19.67
CA VAL A 97 -9.58 -26.72 -19.91
C VAL A 97 -9.56 -25.23 -19.59
N ILE A 98 -10.55 -24.47 -20.08
CA ILE A 98 -10.62 -23.02 -19.85
C ILE A 98 -10.86 -22.72 -18.37
N ILE A 99 -11.72 -23.48 -17.69
CA ILE A 99 -11.96 -23.35 -16.25
C ILE A 99 -10.67 -23.61 -15.45
N ALA A 100 -9.90 -24.64 -15.82
CA ALA A 100 -8.62 -24.93 -15.17
C ALA A 100 -7.61 -23.79 -15.36
N GLN A 101 -7.56 -23.19 -16.56
CA GLN A 101 -6.72 -22.02 -16.85
C GLN A 101 -7.14 -20.79 -16.04
N LEU A 102 -8.45 -20.56 -15.89
CA LEU A 102 -9.00 -19.50 -15.03
C LEU A 102 -8.63 -19.70 -13.57
N ALA A 103 -8.71 -20.93 -13.06
CA ALA A 103 -8.33 -21.25 -11.69
C ALA A 103 -6.82 -21.02 -11.44
N ASP A 104 -5.96 -21.43 -12.38
CA ASP A 104 -4.52 -21.19 -12.32
C ASP A 104 -4.19 -19.68 -12.38
N ALA A 105 -4.87 -18.94 -13.28
CA ALA A 105 -4.74 -17.49 -13.36
C ALA A 105 -5.16 -16.80 -12.06
N ASN A 106 -6.26 -17.23 -11.44
CA ASN A 106 -6.75 -16.72 -10.16
C ASN A 106 -5.77 -17.00 -9.01
N ALA A 107 -5.17 -18.19 -8.98
CA ALA A 107 -4.14 -18.54 -7.99
C ALA A 107 -2.87 -17.70 -8.17
N LYS A 108 -2.43 -17.47 -9.41
CA LYS A 108 -1.27 -16.62 -9.73
C LYS A 108 -1.54 -15.16 -9.36
N PHE A 109 -2.72 -14.64 -9.69
CA PHE A 109 -3.12 -13.28 -9.33
C PHE A 109 -3.13 -13.09 -7.81
N SER A 110 -3.80 -13.98 -7.07
CA SER A 110 -3.82 -13.94 -5.60
C SER A 110 -2.42 -13.97 -4.99
N LYS A 111 -1.53 -14.82 -5.51
CA LYS A 111 -0.14 -14.93 -5.04
C LYS A 111 0.71 -13.71 -5.38
N ALA A 112 0.54 -13.13 -6.57
CA ALA A 112 1.21 -11.91 -6.97
C ALA A 112 0.71 -10.72 -6.14
N PHE A 113 -0.60 -10.63 -5.93
CA PHE A 113 -1.24 -9.58 -5.14
C PHE A 113 -0.80 -9.62 -3.67
N ALA A 114 -0.78 -10.81 -3.05
CA ALA A 114 -0.29 -10.98 -1.67
C ALA A 114 1.19 -10.58 -1.49
N ARG A 115 2.00 -10.65 -2.55
CA ARG A 115 3.40 -10.18 -2.54
C ARG A 115 3.51 -8.67 -2.72
N LEU A 116 2.59 -8.06 -3.46
CA LEU A 116 2.58 -6.62 -3.76
C LEU A 116 1.90 -5.79 -2.67
N ASN A 117 0.96 -6.38 -1.92
CA ASN A 117 0.30 -5.75 -0.77
C ASN A 117 0.42 -6.60 0.49
N PRO A 118 1.52 -6.47 1.24
CA PRO A 118 1.63 -7.04 2.58
C PRO A 118 0.50 -6.56 3.50
N GLN A 119 -0.01 -5.33 3.29
CA GLN A 119 -1.12 -4.74 4.05
C GLN A 119 -2.45 -5.51 3.90
N PHE A 120 -2.65 -6.28 2.82
CA PHE A 120 -3.86 -7.08 2.59
C PHE A 120 -3.85 -8.45 3.28
N SER A 121 -2.69 -8.86 3.81
CA SER A 121 -2.63 -9.91 4.82
C SER A 121 -1.96 -9.30 6.03
N GLY A 122 -2.71 -8.49 6.80
CA GLY A 122 -2.25 -7.99 8.09
C GLY A 122 -1.69 -9.12 8.98
N LEU A 123 -2.23 -10.33 8.80
CA LEU A 123 -1.69 -11.57 9.36
C LEU A 123 -0.27 -11.89 8.87
N SER A 124 0.01 -11.82 7.56
CA SER A 124 1.34 -12.07 7.02
C SER A 124 2.38 -11.07 7.54
N VAL A 125 2.03 -9.79 7.64
CA VAL A 125 2.94 -8.76 8.21
C VAL A 125 3.19 -9.02 9.68
N ALA A 126 2.15 -9.38 10.43
CA ALA A 126 2.28 -9.68 11.86
C ALA A 126 3.10 -10.95 12.12
N LEU A 127 2.92 -12.00 11.31
CA LEU A 127 3.70 -13.24 11.39
C LEU A 127 5.16 -13.02 10.97
N ASP A 128 5.42 -12.20 9.96
CA ASP A 128 6.79 -11.85 9.55
C ASP A 128 7.50 -11.03 10.64
N THR A 129 6.78 -10.11 11.29
CA THR A 129 7.30 -9.37 12.45
C THR A 129 7.66 -10.32 13.61
N LEU A 130 6.79 -11.30 13.91
CA LEU A 130 7.06 -12.30 14.94
C LEU A 130 8.32 -13.13 14.63
N LYS A 131 8.53 -13.46 13.35
CA LYS A 131 9.73 -14.16 12.87
C LYS A 131 11.00 -13.31 13.03
N VAL A 132 10.94 -12.02 12.67
CA VAL A 132 12.06 -11.07 12.86
C VAL A 132 12.48 -11.00 14.34
N ILE A 133 11.50 -10.95 15.25
CA ILE A 133 11.77 -10.97 16.70
C ILE A 133 12.49 -12.26 17.10
N ALA A 134 12.00 -13.43 16.66
CA ALA A 134 12.62 -14.71 16.98
C ALA A 134 14.06 -14.82 16.45
N GLU A 135 14.32 -14.36 15.23
CA GLU A 135 15.66 -14.36 14.62
C GLU A 135 16.63 -13.39 15.31
N TYR A 136 16.14 -12.23 15.75
CA TYR A 136 16.93 -11.29 16.56
C TYR A 136 17.30 -11.91 17.91
N LEU A 137 16.32 -12.46 18.64
CA LEU A 137 16.56 -13.09 19.94
C LEU A 137 17.48 -14.31 19.82
N LYS A 138 17.38 -15.09 18.75
CA LYS A 138 18.31 -16.19 18.49
C LYS A 138 19.79 -15.74 18.48
N LYS A 139 20.07 -14.53 18.01
CA LYS A 139 21.43 -13.98 17.90
C LYS A 139 21.88 -13.24 19.16
N HIS A 140 20.95 -12.58 19.86
CA HIS A 140 21.27 -11.60 20.90
C HIS A 140 20.80 -11.99 22.30
N ASP A 141 19.75 -12.81 22.43
CA ASP A 141 19.23 -13.27 23.72
C ASP A 141 18.54 -14.65 23.60
N PRO A 142 19.32 -15.75 23.59
CA PRO A 142 18.79 -17.11 23.49
C PRO A 142 17.95 -17.54 24.69
N THR A 143 18.07 -16.83 25.82
CA THR A 143 17.26 -17.08 27.02
C THR A 143 15.86 -16.50 26.82
N ALA A 144 15.75 -15.27 26.33
CA ALA A 144 14.46 -14.68 25.96
C ALA A 144 13.78 -15.45 24.82
N LEU A 145 14.52 -15.96 23.83
CA LEU A 145 13.94 -16.82 22.78
C LEU A 145 13.31 -18.09 23.37
N ARG A 146 13.99 -18.76 24.31
CA ARG A 146 13.46 -19.95 25.00
C ARG A 146 12.21 -19.64 25.81
N ALA A 147 12.13 -18.45 26.40
CA ALA A 147 10.92 -18.01 27.11
C ALA A 147 9.76 -17.67 26.15
N LEU A 148 10.05 -17.14 24.95
CA LEU A 148 9.04 -16.83 23.93
C LEU A 148 8.48 -18.09 23.25
N GLN A 149 9.32 -19.10 23.03
CA GLN A 149 9.02 -20.28 22.19
C GLN A 149 7.69 -21.00 22.53
N PRO A 150 7.34 -21.24 23.81
CA PRO A 150 6.08 -21.89 24.16
C PRO A 150 4.83 -21.08 23.80
N HIS A 151 4.95 -19.77 23.58
CA HIS A 151 3.83 -18.86 23.34
C HIS A 151 3.63 -18.52 21.86
N VAL A 152 4.53 -18.95 20.97
CA VAL A 152 4.52 -18.54 19.54
C VAL A 152 3.23 -18.98 18.83
N GLU A 153 2.74 -20.20 19.10
CA GLU A 153 1.49 -20.69 18.51
C GLU A 153 0.27 -19.90 19.02
N ASP A 154 0.19 -19.60 20.32
CA ASP A 154 -0.89 -18.81 20.91
C ASP A 154 -0.89 -17.36 20.38
N ILE A 155 0.30 -16.75 20.27
CA ILE A 155 0.46 -15.42 19.66
C ILE A 155 0.00 -15.46 18.20
N GLY A 156 0.38 -16.50 17.44
CA GLY A 156 -0.08 -16.72 16.08
C GLY A 156 -1.60 -16.83 15.97
N ALA A 157 -2.25 -17.53 16.89
CA ALA A 157 -3.71 -17.64 16.94
C ALA A 157 -4.40 -16.31 17.28
N VAL A 158 -3.82 -15.51 18.18
CA VAL A 158 -4.31 -14.15 18.49
C VAL A 158 -4.16 -13.22 17.28
N LEU A 159 -3.04 -13.28 16.57
CA LEU A 159 -2.82 -12.53 15.34
C LEU A 159 -3.80 -12.96 14.24
N GLY A 160 -4.05 -14.26 14.11
CA GLY A 160 -5.04 -14.82 13.20
C GLY A 160 -6.44 -14.26 13.44
N LYS A 161 -6.89 -14.19 14.70
CA LYS A 161 -8.19 -13.60 15.05
C LYS A 161 -8.27 -12.08 14.85
N ARG A 162 -7.15 -11.38 15.02
CA ARG A 162 -7.08 -9.91 14.90
C ARG A 162 -7.12 -9.43 13.44
N HIS A 163 -6.62 -10.25 12.52
CA HIS A 163 -6.48 -9.92 11.10
C HIS A 163 -7.31 -10.82 10.18
N ALA A 164 -8.28 -11.54 10.74
CA ALA A 164 -9.33 -12.27 10.03
C ALA A 164 -10.53 -11.37 9.70
#